data_AF-A0A928KCW6-F1
#
_entry.id   AF-A0A928KCW6-F1
#
_cell.length_a   1.000
_cell.length_b   1.000
_cell.length_c   1.000
_cell.angle_alpha   90.00
_cell.angle_beta   90.00
_cell.angle_gamma   90.00
#
_symmetry.space_group_name_H-M   'P 1'
#
loop_
_entity.id
_entity.type
_entity.pdbx_description
1 polymer ?
#
loop_
_entity_poly.entity_id
_entity_poly.type
_entity_poly.pdbx_seq_one_letter_code
_entity_poly.pdbx_strand_id
1 'polypeptide(L)'
;ADMNVYSTFHICWGAQAALYYHYGVPKYPLKEKLFGVFPHKCLDPYHPLMRGLDEIFYVPHSRHTENQMNDIALVKDLQILSHSELAGVHLISDMDCRNFFATGHSEYDRETLAKEYFRDVNKGLEIKVPYNYFPDDDPNMIPPVTWRGTANLLFTNWLNYFVYQRTPYDLSTL
;
A
#
# COMPACT_ATOMS: atom_id res chain seq x y z
N ALA A 1 8.07 19.31 -2.07
CA ALA A 1 8.23 18.48 -0.86
C ALA A 1 9.70 18.24 -0.57
N ASP A 2 10.52 18.00 -1.60
CA ASP A 2 11.90 17.51 -1.51
C ASP A 2 12.88 18.33 -0.66
N MET A 3 12.59 19.61 -0.37
CA MET A 3 13.40 20.47 0.52
C MET A 3 12.78 20.70 1.90
N ASN A 4 11.51 20.35 2.12
CA ASN A 4 10.74 20.73 3.31
C ASN A 4 10.22 19.54 4.11
N VAL A 5 10.16 18.36 3.50
CA VAL A 5 9.67 17.12 4.12
C VAL A 5 10.77 16.07 4.02
N TYR A 6 11.13 15.47 5.15
CA TYR A 6 12.22 14.50 5.19
C TYR A 6 11.81 13.14 4.58
N SER A 7 10.68 12.60 5.03
CA SER A 7 10.09 11.35 4.51
C SER A 7 8.62 11.53 4.16
N THR A 8 8.20 11.04 3.00
CA THR A 8 6.82 11.11 2.49
C THR A 8 6.28 9.69 2.24
N PHE A 9 5.05 9.44 2.69
CA PHE A 9 4.36 8.17 2.48
C PHE A 9 3.14 8.39 1.59
N HIS A 10 3.20 7.84 0.38
CA HIS A 10 2.18 7.99 -0.65
C HIS A 10 1.27 6.75 -0.67
N ILE A 11 -0.05 6.95 -0.74
CA ILE A 11 -1.04 5.87 -0.65
C ILE A 11 -1.90 5.80 -1.92
N CYS A 12 -2.10 4.59 -2.44
CA CYS A 12 -2.91 4.24 -3.61
C CYS A 12 -2.67 5.18 -4.80
N TRP A 13 -3.67 5.98 -5.19
CA TRP A 13 -3.52 6.90 -6.32
C TRP A 13 -2.42 7.93 -6.09
N GLY A 14 -2.22 8.39 -4.85
CA GLY A 14 -1.10 9.26 -4.49
C GLY A 14 0.25 8.59 -4.75
N ALA A 15 0.37 7.30 -4.46
CA ALA A 15 1.56 6.50 -4.81
C ALA A 15 1.76 6.45 -6.33
N GLN A 16 0.70 6.20 -7.10
CA GLN A 16 0.77 6.18 -8.57
C GLN A 16 1.21 7.54 -9.14
N ALA A 17 0.66 8.64 -8.61
CA ALA A 17 0.99 9.99 -9.03
C ALA A 17 2.45 10.34 -8.71
N ALA A 18 2.93 9.99 -7.52
CA ALA A 18 4.29 10.27 -7.09
C ALA A 18 5.32 9.41 -7.85
N LEU A 19 5.04 8.12 -8.08
CA LEU A 19 5.85 7.25 -8.93
C LEU A 19 6.01 7.81 -10.35
N TYR A 20 4.91 8.31 -10.93
CA TYR A 20 4.95 8.94 -12.25
C TYR A 20 5.76 10.24 -12.23
N TYR A 21 5.45 11.14 -11.29
CA TYR A 21 6.07 12.47 -11.23
C TYR A 21 7.58 12.42 -10.97
N HIS A 22 8.03 11.60 -10.03
CA HIS A 22 9.43 11.55 -9.63
C HIS A 22 10.27 10.57 -10.47
N TYR A 23 9.68 9.46 -10.94
CA TYR A 23 10.43 8.36 -11.55
C TYR A 23 9.93 7.96 -12.95
N GLY A 24 8.91 8.64 -13.48
CA GLY A 24 8.37 8.36 -14.81
C GLY A 24 7.64 7.01 -14.93
N VAL A 25 7.33 6.34 -13.82
CA VAL A 25 6.66 5.03 -13.84
C VAL A 25 5.18 5.21 -14.20
N PRO A 26 4.71 4.68 -15.34
CA PRO A 26 3.32 4.83 -15.77
C PRO A 26 2.36 3.96 -14.95
N LYS A 27 1.07 4.24 -15.09
CA LYS A 27 -0.02 3.38 -14.59
C LYS A 27 -0.89 2.89 -15.76
N TYR A 28 -1.44 1.70 -15.62
CA TYR A 28 -2.25 1.04 -16.63
C TYR A 28 -3.63 0.71 -16.08
N PRO A 29 -4.70 0.74 -16.90
CA PRO A 29 -6.02 0.28 -16.49
C PRO A 29 -6.04 -1.23 -16.29
N LEU A 30 -6.73 -1.68 -15.25
CA LEU A 30 -7.07 -3.08 -15.05
C LEU A 30 -8.36 -3.42 -15.81
N LYS A 31 -8.50 -4.69 -16.22
CA LYS A 31 -9.73 -5.18 -16.86
C LYS A 31 -10.94 -5.12 -15.94
N GLU A 32 -10.70 -5.30 -14.64
CA GLU A 32 -11.70 -5.19 -13.58
C GLU A 32 -11.09 -4.54 -12.34
N LYS A 33 -11.94 -4.07 -11.42
CA LYS A 33 -11.47 -3.48 -10.16
C LYS A 33 -10.71 -4.54 -9.37
N LEU A 34 -9.46 -4.26 -9.00
CA LEU A 34 -8.77 -5.04 -7.97
C LEU A 34 -9.36 -4.62 -6.62
N PHE A 35 -10.10 -5.52 -6.00
CA PHE A 35 -10.97 -5.19 -4.87
C PHE A 35 -11.03 -6.34 -3.86
N GLY A 36 -10.55 -6.10 -2.64
CA GLY A 36 -10.48 -7.13 -1.59
C GLY A 36 -9.26 -7.01 -0.69
N VAL A 37 -8.97 -8.07 0.06
CA VAL A 37 -7.81 -8.18 0.97
C VAL A 37 -6.90 -9.31 0.51
N PHE A 38 -5.69 -8.95 0.08
CA PHE A 38 -4.81 -9.87 -0.65
C PHE A 38 -3.56 -10.24 0.15
N PRO A 39 -3.06 -11.48 0.03
CA PRO A 39 -1.80 -11.88 0.62
C PRO A 39 -0.63 -11.29 -0.17
N HIS A 40 0.36 -10.78 0.54
CA HIS A 40 1.59 -10.19 0.01
C HIS A 40 2.80 -10.89 0.63
N LYS A 41 3.85 -11.07 -0.18
CA LYS A 41 5.15 -11.56 0.27
C LYS A 41 6.10 -10.38 0.50
N CYS A 42 6.85 -10.46 1.58
CA CYS A 42 8.00 -9.60 1.80
C CYS A 42 9.14 -9.98 0.83
N LEU A 43 9.71 -9.02 0.11
CA LEU A 43 10.83 -9.24 -0.81
C LEU A 43 12.19 -8.85 -0.21
N ASP A 44 12.17 -7.97 0.80
CA ASP A 44 13.36 -7.60 1.58
C ASP A 44 13.02 -7.59 3.08
N PRO A 45 13.22 -8.71 3.78
CA PRO A 45 12.90 -8.82 5.20
C PRO A 45 13.83 -8.01 6.11
N TYR A 46 14.96 -7.52 5.59
CA TYR A 46 15.92 -6.73 6.36
C TYR A 46 15.69 -5.22 6.24
N HIS A 47 14.88 -4.78 5.27
CA HIS A 47 14.51 -3.39 5.12
C HIS A 47 13.79 -2.87 6.39
N PRO A 48 14.18 -1.73 6.99
CA PRO A 48 13.62 -1.29 8.28
C PRO A 48 12.10 -1.08 8.28
N LEU A 49 11.51 -0.72 7.13
CA LEU A 49 10.06 -0.61 6.97
C LEU A 49 9.34 -1.95 7.17
N MET A 50 9.99 -3.06 6.81
CA MET A 50 9.42 -4.42 6.82
C MET A 50 9.59 -5.13 8.16
N ARG A 51 10.27 -4.50 9.13
CA ARG A 51 10.62 -5.14 10.41
C ARG A 51 9.37 -5.62 11.17
N GLY A 52 9.38 -6.90 11.53
CA GLY A 52 8.33 -7.53 12.32
C GLY A 52 7.07 -7.90 11.53
N LEU A 53 6.99 -7.57 10.24
CA LEU A 53 5.96 -8.14 9.37
C LEU A 53 6.22 -9.63 9.15
N ASP A 54 5.13 -10.40 9.06
CA ASP A 54 5.19 -11.80 8.66
C ASP A 54 5.71 -11.95 7.23
N GLU A 55 6.23 -13.12 6.87
CA GLU A 55 6.66 -13.41 5.49
C GLU A 55 5.51 -13.24 4.49
N ILE A 56 4.30 -13.65 4.91
CA ILE A 56 3.05 -13.43 4.19
C ILE A 56 2.13 -12.59 5.07
N PHE A 57 1.74 -11.43 4.56
CA PHE A 57 0.85 -10.51 5.28
C PHE A 57 -0.28 -10.02 4.37
N TYR A 58 -1.39 -9.59 4.96
CA TYR A 58 -2.60 -9.21 4.23
C TYR A 58 -2.74 -7.70 4.13
N VAL A 59 -3.20 -7.23 2.96
CA VAL A 59 -3.40 -5.81 2.67
C VAL A 59 -4.66 -5.60 1.81
N PRO A 60 -5.53 -4.64 2.16
CA PRO A 60 -6.64 -4.23 1.31
C PRO A 60 -6.17 -3.57 0.01
N HIS A 61 -6.79 -3.88 -1.12
CA HIS A 61 -6.64 -3.14 -2.38
C HIS A 61 -8.02 -2.74 -2.89
N SER A 62 -8.11 -1.52 -3.43
CA SER A 62 -9.30 -1.00 -4.10
C SER A 62 -8.90 -0.03 -5.20
N ARG A 63 -8.70 -0.53 -6.42
CA ARG A 63 -8.19 0.28 -7.54
C ARG A 63 -8.58 -0.27 -8.92
N HIS A 64 -8.69 0.63 -9.89
CA HIS A 64 -8.92 0.29 -11.31
C HIS A 64 -7.66 0.42 -12.17
N THR A 65 -6.53 0.78 -11.56
CA THR A 65 -5.26 0.98 -12.25
C THR A 65 -4.11 0.36 -11.48
N GLU A 66 -3.03 0.01 -12.16
CA GLU A 66 -1.84 -0.59 -11.57
C GLU A 66 -0.55 0.02 -12.11
N ASN A 67 0.54 -0.08 -11.35
CA ASN A 67 1.90 0.05 -11.88
C ASN A 67 2.46 -1.36 -12.10
N GLN A 68 3.13 -1.58 -13.23
CA GLN A 68 3.71 -2.89 -13.53
C GLN A 68 5.08 -3.06 -12.86
N MET A 69 5.35 -4.28 -12.38
CA MET A 69 6.62 -4.63 -11.74
C MET A 69 7.82 -4.36 -12.65
N ASN A 70 7.70 -4.66 -13.94
CA ASN A 70 8.77 -4.45 -14.92
C ASN A 70 9.16 -2.98 -15.07
N ASP A 71 8.18 -2.08 -15.12
CA ASP A 71 8.46 -0.64 -15.25
C ASP A 71 9.18 -0.10 -14.00
N ILE A 72 8.81 -0.58 -12.82
CA ILE A 72 9.47 -0.21 -11.56
C ILE A 72 10.89 -0.79 -11.52
N ALA A 73 11.08 -2.04 -11.93
CA ALA A 73 12.38 -2.72 -11.93
C ALA A 73 13.42 -2.07 -12.88
N LEU A 74 12.97 -1.31 -13.88
CA LEU A 74 13.85 -0.54 -14.77
C LEU A 74 14.40 0.74 -14.11
N VAL A 75 13.80 1.21 -13.02
CA VAL A 75 14.22 2.42 -12.30
C VAL A 75 15.19 2.03 -11.18
N LYS A 76 16.48 2.34 -11.37
CA LYS A 76 17.55 1.97 -10.41
C LYS A 76 17.41 2.61 -9.03
N ASP A 77 16.68 3.72 -8.94
CA ASP A 77 16.47 4.46 -7.70
C ASP A 77 15.27 3.96 -6.90
N LEU A 78 14.59 2.90 -7.36
CA LEU A 78 13.45 2.29 -6.68
C LEU A 78 13.76 0.84 -6.26
N GLN A 79 13.21 0.45 -5.12
CA GLN A 79 13.22 -0.91 -4.59
C GLN A 79 11.78 -1.36 -4.30
N ILE A 80 11.41 -2.54 -4.81
CA ILE A 80 10.13 -3.17 -4.47
C ILE A 80 10.30 -3.97 -3.18
N LEU A 81 9.53 -3.64 -2.15
CA LEU A 81 9.61 -4.26 -0.83
C LEU A 81 8.57 -5.36 -0.62
N SER A 82 7.43 -5.30 -1.32
CA SER A 82 6.44 -6.38 -1.27
C SER A 82 5.60 -6.51 -2.54
N HIS A 83 5.18 -7.75 -2.80
CA HIS A 83 4.41 -8.14 -3.98
C HIS A 83 3.35 -9.19 -3.63
N SER A 84 2.22 -9.15 -4.32
CA SER A 84 1.19 -10.19 -4.31
C SER A 84 1.03 -10.78 -5.70
N GLU A 85 1.01 -12.11 -5.78
CA GLU A 85 0.72 -12.82 -7.04
C GLU A 85 -0.70 -12.48 -7.58
N LEU A 86 -1.61 -12.04 -6.70
CA LEU A 86 -2.99 -11.68 -7.05
C LEU A 86 -3.19 -10.18 -7.22
N ALA A 87 -2.52 -9.36 -6.40
CA ALA A 87 -2.70 -7.92 -6.33
C ALA A 87 -1.55 -7.10 -6.92
N GLY A 88 -0.49 -7.73 -7.42
CA GLY A 88 0.66 -7.05 -8.00
C GLY A 88 1.56 -6.37 -6.96
N VAL A 89 2.26 -5.32 -7.38
CA VAL A 89 3.19 -4.56 -6.52
C VAL A 89 2.43 -3.82 -5.43
N HIS A 90 2.92 -3.88 -4.19
CA HIS A 90 2.34 -3.18 -3.03
C HIS A 90 3.24 -2.08 -2.47
N LEU A 91 4.33 -2.43 -1.80
CA LEU A 91 5.25 -1.46 -1.19
C LEU A 91 6.48 -1.27 -2.06
N ILE A 92 6.82 -0.01 -2.27
CA ILE A 92 8.04 0.44 -2.95
C ILE A 92 8.68 1.50 -2.06
N SER A 93 10.00 1.52 -2.02
CA SER A 93 10.80 2.61 -1.46
C SER A 93 11.70 3.17 -2.54
N ASP A 94 12.04 4.45 -2.46
CA ASP A 94 13.26 4.93 -3.11
C ASP A 94 14.50 4.47 -2.34
N MET A 95 15.65 4.43 -3.00
CA MET A 95 16.90 3.94 -2.40
C MET A 95 17.39 4.83 -1.25
N ASP A 96 17.05 6.12 -1.25
CA ASP A 96 17.35 7.05 -0.16
C ASP A 96 16.40 6.91 1.03
N CYS A 97 15.32 6.13 0.89
CA CYS A 97 14.23 5.94 1.84
C CYS A 97 13.61 7.28 2.31
N ARG A 98 13.42 8.20 1.36
CA ARG A 98 12.69 9.47 1.51
C ARG A 98 11.26 9.36 1.00
N ASN A 99 10.98 8.49 0.04
CA ASN A 99 9.66 8.27 -0.51
C ASN A 99 9.25 6.81 -0.41
N PHE A 100 8.08 6.59 0.16
CA PHE A 100 7.43 5.29 0.25
C PHE A 100 6.13 5.31 -0.54
N PHE A 101 5.87 4.24 -1.27
CA PHE A 101 4.69 4.12 -2.13
C PHE A 101 3.96 2.83 -1.74
N ALA A 102 2.78 2.97 -1.15
CA ALA A 102 1.88 1.87 -0.88
C ALA A 102 0.74 1.92 -1.89
N THR A 103 0.67 0.96 -2.83
CA THR A 103 -0.40 0.92 -3.83
C THR A 103 -1.72 0.33 -3.29
N GLY A 104 -1.66 -0.31 -2.12
CA GLY A 104 -2.80 -0.79 -1.35
C GLY A 104 -3.22 0.17 -0.26
N HIS A 105 -4.14 -0.28 0.59
CA HIS A 105 -4.85 0.51 1.57
C HIS A 105 -4.76 -0.10 2.98
N SER A 106 -3.55 -0.21 3.51
CA SER A 106 -3.32 -0.73 4.87
C SER A 106 -4.06 0.09 5.94
N GLU A 107 -4.35 1.35 5.69
CA GLU A 107 -5.06 2.28 6.58
C GLU A 107 -6.57 2.04 6.67
N TYR A 108 -7.14 1.18 5.82
CA TYR A 108 -8.59 0.99 5.81
C TYR A 108 -9.12 0.40 7.12
N ASP A 109 -10.22 0.98 7.58
CA ASP A 109 -11.07 0.42 8.63
C ASP A 109 -11.82 -0.82 8.16
N ARG A 110 -12.34 -1.58 9.13
CA ARG A 110 -13.10 -2.81 8.90
C ARG A 110 -14.13 -2.64 7.78
N GLU A 111 -14.93 -1.58 7.81
CA GLU A 111 -16.13 -1.43 6.97
C GLU A 111 -15.87 -0.72 5.64
N THR A 112 -14.64 -0.28 5.36
CA THR A 112 -14.38 0.58 4.19
C THR A 112 -14.70 -0.15 2.89
N LEU A 113 -14.21 -1.38 2.70
CA LEU A 113 -14.52 -2.19 1.51
C LEU A 113 -16.01 -2.53 1.44
N ALA A 114 -16.68 -2.84 2.55
CA ALA A 114 -18.13 -3.06 2.59
C ALA A 114 -18.89 -1.82 2.10
N LYS A 115 -18.54 -0.62 2.59
CA LYS A 115 -19.16 0.64 2.18
C LYS A 115 -18.99 0.90 0.70
N GLU A 116 -17.80 0.63 0.14
CA GLU A 116 -17.58 0.72 -1.29
C GLU A 116 -18.41 -0.28 -2.10
N TYR A 117 -18.44 -1.54 -1.66
CA TYR A 117 -19.21 -2.61 -2.30
C TYR A 117 -20.70 -2.24 -2.36
N PHE A 118 -21.31 -1.91 -1.22
CA PHE A 118 -22.73 -1.56 -1.16
C PHE A 118 -23.04 -0.26 -1.91
N ARG A 119 -22.13 0.73 -1.89
CA ARG A 119 -22.27 1.93 -2.72
C ARG A 119 -22.36 1.59 -4.20
N ASP A 120 -21.49 0.70 -4.68
CA ASP A 120 -21.41 0.36 -6.11
C ASP A 120 -22.60 -0.52 -6.53
N VAL A 121 -23.02 -1.48 -5.68
CA VAL A 121 -24.27 -2.26 -5.86
C VAL A 121 -25.49 -1.35 -5.92
N ASN A 122 -25.62 -0.38 -5.01
CA ASN A 122 -26.75 0.54 -4.97
C ASN A 122 -26.80 1.49 -6.19
N LYS A 123 -25.67 1.70 -6.87
CA LYS A 123 -25.60 2.43 -8.13
C LYS A 123 -25.92 1.56 -9.35
N GLY A 124 -26.14 0.25 -9.17
CA GLY A 124 -26.35 -0.71 -10.25
C GLY A 124 -25.10 -0.98 -11.08
N LEU A 125 -23.91 -0.74 -10.52
CA LEU A 125 -22.65 -1.06 -11.18
C LEU A 125 -22.35 -2.55 -11.06
N GLU A 126 -21.75 -3.13 -12.11
CA GLU A 126 -21.23 -4.49 -12.04
C GLU A 126 -19.99 -4.51 -11.13
N ILE A 127 -20.12 -5.12 -9.96
CA ILE A 127 -19.06 -5.20 -8.96
C ILE A 127 -19.06 -6.59 -8.31
N LYS A 128 -17.87 -7.17 -8.16
CA LYS A 128 -17.69 -8.43 -7.44
C LYS A 128 -17.61 -8.18 -5.95
N VAL A 129 -17.99 -9.19 -5.15
CA VAL A 129 -17.73 -9.21 -3.71
C VAL A 129 -16.22 -9.03 -3.49
N PRO A 130 -15.77 -8.16 -2.55
CA PRO A 130 -14.36 -7.96 -2.31
C PRO A 130 -13.68 -9.28 -1.90
N TYR A 131 -12.60 -9.63 -2.59
CA TYR A 131 -11.88 -10.88 -2.38
C TYR A 131 -11.42 -11.03 -0.93
N ASN A 132 -11.66 -12.21 -0.32
CA ASN A 132 -11.15 -12.58 1.00
C ASN A 132 -11.46 -11.51 2.09
N TYR A 133 -12.69 -11.00 2.08
CA TYR A 133 -13.12 -9.94 2.99
C TYR A 133 -14.34 -10.36 3.81
N PHE A 134 -15.45 -10.70 3.15
CA PHE A 134 -16.63 -11.23 3.82
C PHE A 134 -16.47 -12.73 4.09
N PRO A 135 -16.83 -13.24 5.28
CA PRO A 135 -16.92 -14.67 5.52
C PRO A 135 -17.82 -15.35 4.48
N ASP A 136 -17.32 -16.43 3.88
CA ASP A 136 -18.01 -17.22 2.85
C ASP A 136 -18.52 -16.40 1.65
N ASP A 137 -17.88 -15.26 1.37
CA ASP A 137 -18.31 -14.26 0.38
C ASP A 137 -19.74 -13.73 0.58
N ASP A 138 -20.30 -13.84 1.80
CA ASP A 138 -21.64 -13.31 2.15
C ASP A 138 -21.57 -11.85 2.62
N PRO A 139 -22.08 -10.87 1.85
CA PRO A 139 -22.04 -9.46 2.22
C PRO A 139 -22.80 -9.10 3.51
N ASN A 140 -23.66 -9.99 4.01
CA ASN A 140 -24.39 -9.77 5.26
C ASN A 140 -23.57 -10.12 6.51
N MET A 141 -22.42 -10.78 6.34
CA MET A 141 -21.55 -11.20 7.42
C MET A 141 -20.56 -10.10 7.82
N ILE A 142 -20.18 -10.06 9.09
CA ILE A 142 -19.20 -9.06 9.58
C ILE A 142 -17.79 -9.48 9.16
N PRO A 143 -17.05 -8.65 8.39
CA PRO A 143 -15.73 -9.01 7.91
C PRO A 143 -14.68 -9.02 9.04
N PRO A 144 -13.87 -10.08 9.18
CA PRO A 144 -12.71 -10.07 10.06
C PRO A 144 -11.66 -9.09 9.53
N VAL A 145 -10.92 -8.45 10.44
CA VAL A 145 -9.83 -7.54 10.05
C VAL A 145 -8.52 -8.30 10.12
N THR A 146 -8.05 -8.77 8.96
CA THR A 146 -6.85 -9.59 8.83
C THR A 146 -5.58 -8.79 8.54
N TRP A 147 -5.69 -7.47 8.32
CA TRP A 147 -4.56 -6.60 7.95
C TRP A 147 -4.11 -5.61 9.03
N ARG A 148 -4.82 -5.54 10.18
CA ARG A 148 -4.54 -4.53 11.22
C ARG A 148 -3.13 -4.63 11.79
N GLY A 149 -2.63 -5.85 12.00
CA GLY A 149 -1.26 -6.08 12.48
C GLY A 149 -0.22 -5.47 11.53
N THR A 150 -0.36 -5.80 10.24
CA THR A 150 0.45 -5.24 9.15
C THR A 150 0.42 -3.72 9.15
N ALA A 151 -0.77 -3.13 9.19
CA ALA A 151 -0.96 -1.68 9.15
C ALA A 151 -0.23 -0.99 10.30
N ASN A 152 -0.44 -1.48 11.53
CA ASN A 152 0.18 -0.91 12.72
C ASN A 152 1.71 -0.97 12.63
N LEU A 153 2.27 -2.11 12.24
CA LEU A 153 3.72 -2.27 12.08
C LEU A 153 4.25 -1.36 10.98
N LEU A 154 3.60 -1.30 9.82
CA LEU A 154 4.02 -0.48 8.69
C LEU A 154 4.13 1.00 9.06
N PHE A 155 3.08 1.58 9.64
CA PHE A 155 3.09 3.00 10.03
C PHE A 155 4.01 3.27 11.21
N THR A 156 4.09 2.35 12.19
CA THR A 156 5.03 2.48 13.31
C THR A 156 6.49 2.44 12.84
N ASN A 157 6.83 1.51 11.95
CA ASN A 157 8.17 1.42 11.37
C ASN A 157 8.49 2.67 10.55
N TRP A 158 7.54 3.16 9.74
CA TRP A 158 7.73 4.39 8.97
C TRP A 158 8.04 5.57 9.87
N LEU A 159 7.21 5.80 10.89
CA LEU A 159 7.38 6.91 11.83
C LEU A 159 8.71 6.81 12.59
N ASN A 160 9.04 5.64 13.13
CA ASN A 160 10.21 5.47 13.97
C ASN A 160 11.52 5.53 13.19
N TYR A 161 11.62 4.81 12.07
CA TYR A 161 12.89 4.62 11.36
C TYR A 161 13.15 5.67 10.28
N PHE A 162 12.12 6.36 9.78
CA PHE A 162 12.27 7.26 8.62
C PHE A 162 11.78 8.68 8.87
N VAL A 163 10.77 8.87 9.72
CA VAL A 163 10.36 10.22 10.13
C VAL A 163 11.21 10.71 11.29
N TYR A 164 11.20 10.01 12.43
CA TYR A 164 11.83 10.50 13.65
C TYR A 164 13.36 10.40 13.62
N GLN A 165 13.91 9.20 13.41
CA GLN A 165 15.36 8.97 13.56
C GLN A 165 16.23 9.62 12.47
N ARG A 166 15.66 9.94 11.31
CA ARG A 166 16.42 10.44 10.17
C ARG A 166 16.23 11.93 9.92
N THR A 167 15.18 12.55 10.46
CA THR A 167 15.02 14.01 10.38
C THR A 167 16.13 14.69 11.19
N PRO A 168 16.97 15.54 10.58
CA PRO A 168 17.98 16.28 11.33
C PRO A 168 17.29 17.27 12.27
N TYR A 169 17.71 17.29 13.53
CA TYR A 169 17.30 18.29 14.51
C TYR A 169 18.50 18.75 15.33
N ASP A 170 18.55 20.03 15.66
CA ASP A 170 19.58 20.60 16.51
C ASP A 170 19.13 20.55 17.97
N LEU A 171 19.71 19.61 18.72
CA LEU A 171 19.46 19.45 20.16
C LEU A 171 19.78 20.72 20.98
N SER A 172 20.62 21.63 20.47
CA SER A 172 20.94 22.88 21.15
C SER A 172 19.84 23.94 21.06
N THR A 173 18.80 23.69 20.25
CA THR A 173 17.66 24.60 20.06
C THR A 173 16.39 24.16 20.79
N LEU A 174 16.48 23.11 21.61
CA LEU A 174 15.39 22.56 22.43
C LEU A 174 15.28 23.25 23.80
#